data_AF-A0A7D4PSS8-F1
#
_entry.id   AF-A0A7D4PSS8-F1
#
_cell.length_a   1.000
_cell.length_b   1.000
_cell.length_c   1.000
_cell.angle_alpha   90.00
_cell.angle_beta   90.00
_cell.angle_gamma   90.00
#
_symmetry.space_group_name_H-M   'P 1'
#
loop_
_entity.id
_entity.type
_entity.pdbx_description
1 polymer ?
#
loop_
_entity_poly.entity_id
_entity_poly.type
_entity_poly.pdbx_seq_one_letter_code
_entity_poly.pdbx_strand_id
1 'polypeptide(L)'
;MNRKYSPEMRERALRMLAEARPEHPNLMSAVRHVAGLLGMSPETLRLWQRRYEVDAGTKPGVTSDAAAEIKQLQKENAELRKANEILKAASVFFAKGARPPLTEMIRFIDEHRDRFGVELICRVLRPAVQGFLTSRGYRAAVGRAPSARQLKDELLVPEVARLHAENYGVYGRRKMHALMRRQGWDIGRDQTERLMRLAGVRGVLKSKRVFTTRADKTTVLPSDLVNRRFTAPAPRRLWVCDVTYVATWSGFAYVAFVTDVYSRRIVGWNVAATLRSEILPMQALDMAAWGAGGRLDGLIHHADHGSNYTAMVYTDRIVELGAVPSTGTVGDSYDNAMAEAVNNLYKTELIRQRGPWRTVEQVELATLEWVWWWNNQRLHGELDMRTPIEVEDAYYDDLESAQPAPAGQAMR
;
A
#
# COMPACT_ATOMS: atom_id res chain seq x y z
N MET A 1 60.32 -1.65 10.65
CA MET A 1 61.47 -2.33 10.01
C MET A 1 62.71 -2.01 10.83
N ASN A 2 63.32 -3.02 11.43
CA ASN A 2 64.52 -2.90 12.24
C ASN A 2 65.69 -2.50 11.31
N ARG A 3 66.07 -1.21 11.29
CA ARG A 3 67.18 -0.75 10.44
C ARG A 3 68.48 -1.21 11.09
N LYS A 4 69.08 -2.28 10.55
CA LYS A 4 70.36 -2.88 10.97
C LYS A 4 71.53 -1.88 11.02
N TYR A 5 71.40 -0.72 10.39
CA TYR A 5 72.39 0.36 10.37
C TYR A 5 71.68 1.72 10.54
N SER A 6 72.27 2.61 11.35
CA SER A 6 71.71 3.93 11.63
C SER A 6 71.95 4.92 10.47
N PRO A 7 71.18 6.02 10.37
CA PRO A 7 71.43 7.09 9.40
C PRO A 7 72.84 7.69 9.52
N GLU A 8 73.33 7.89 10.74
CA GLU A 8 74.67 8.44 11.00
C GLU A 8 75.77 7.50 10.51
N MET A 9 75.56 6.19 10.67
CA MET A 9 76.48 5.16 10.16
C MET A 9 76.51 5.15 8.62
N ARG A 10 75.36 5.37 7.96
CA ARG A 10 75.29 5.48 6.49
C ARG A 10 76.05 6.70 5.98
N GLU A 11 75.89 7.86 6.60
CA GLU A 11 76.62 9.08 6.22
C GLU A 11 78.12 8.94 6.44
N ARG A 12 78.53 8.36 7.58
CA ARG A 12 79.94 8.07 7.86
C ARG A 12 80.55 7.13 6.82
N ALA A 13 79.83 6.07 6.44
CA ALA A 13 80.30 5.11 5.45
C ALA A 13 80.47 5.74 4.06
N LEU A 14 79.56 6.62 3.64
CA LEU A 14 79.66 7.35 2.38
C LEU A 14 80.82 8.36 2.38
N ARG A 15 81.06 9.04 3.51
CA ARG A 15 82.21 9.95 3.67
C ARG A 15 83.55 9.21 3.59
N MET A 16 83.69 8.12 4.32
CA MET A 16 84.90 7.27 4.26
C MET A 16 85.11 6.67 2.86
N LEU A 17 84.04 6.35 2.14
CA LEU A 17 84.13 5.89 0.76
C LEU A 17 84.59 6.99 -0.21
N ALA A 18 84.14 8.24 -0.01
CA ALA A 18 84.59 9.37 -0.81
C ALA A 18 86.09 9.68 -0.57
N GLU A 19 86.54 9.59 0.68
CA GLU A 19 87.95 9.78 1.07
C GLU A 19 88.86 8.65 0.54
N ALA A 20 88.43 7.40 0.62
CA ALA A 20 89.21 6.25 0.13
C ALA A 20 89.17 6.09 -1.41
N ARG A 21 88.24 6.76 -2.11
CA ARG A 21 88.05 6.59 -3.56
C ARG A 21 89.32 6.87 -4.40
N PRO A 22 90.11 7.94 -4.14
CA PRO A 22 91.30 8.28 -4.94
C PRO A 22 92.47 7.32 -4.73
N GLU A 23 92.53 6.64 -3.58
CA GLU A 23 93.63 5.73 -3.20
C GLU A 23 93.46 4.31 -3.77
N HIS A 24 92.38 4.08 -4.53
CA HIS A 24 92.02 2.75 -5.01
C HIS A 24 91.73 2.72 -6.52
N PRO A 25 92.16 1.65 -7.22
CA PRO A 25 92.12 1.57 -8.69
C PRO A 25 90.70 1.53 -9.27
N ASN A 26 89.70 1.07 -8.52
CA ASN A 26 88.30 1.06 -8.95
C ASN A 26 87.33 1.19 -7.76
N LEU A 27 86.08 1.55 -8.05
CA LEU A 27 85.07 1.83 -7.03
C LEU A 27 84.80 0.60 -6.15
N MET A 28 84.84 -0.60 -6.73
CA MET A 28 84.61 -1.85 -6.00
C MET A 28 85.76 -2.22 -5.07
N SER A 29 86.99 -1.76 -5.35
CA SER A 29 88.13 -1.89 -4.46
C SER A 29 87.97 -0.99 -3.24
N ALA A 30 87.59 0.28 -3.46
CA ALA A 30 87.30 1.22 -2.38
C ALA A 30 86.10 0.79 -1.51
N VAL A 31 85.03 0.31 -2.15
CA VAL A 31 83.85 -0.22 -1.45
C VAL A 31 84.20 -1.43 -0.60
N ARG A 32 85.01 -2.38 -1.09
CA ARG A 32 85.44 -3.56 -0.31
C ARG A 32 86.31 -3.17 0.88
N HIS A 33 87.22 -2.22 0.70
CA HIS A 33 88.08 -1.73 1.77
C HIS A 33 87.27 -1.05 2.89
N VAL A 34 86.42 -0.08 2.53
CA VAL A 34 85.60 0.68 3.51
C VAL A 34 84.52 -0.19 4.17
N ALA A 35 83.90 -1.11 3.41
CA ALA A 35 82.94 -2.05 3.99
C ALA A 35 83.61 -3.03 4.98
N GLY A 36 84.85 -3.43 4.71
CA GLY A 36 85.67 -4.25 5.62
C GLY A 36 85.99 -3.51 6.93
N LEU A 37 86.36 -2.23 6.86
CA LEU A 37 86.63 -1.39 8.04
C LEU A 37 85.38 -1.16 8.92
N LEU A 38 84.20 -1.11 8.31
CA LEU A 38 82.92 -0.85 8.99
C LEU A 38 82.14 -2.13 9.34
N GLY A 39 82.70 -3.32 9.06
CA GLY A 39 82.06 -4.61 9.35
C GLY A 39 80.73 -4.84 8.62
N MET A 40 80.54 -4.24 7.44
CA MET A 40 79.30 -4.34 6.66
C MET A 40 79.51 -5.04 5.31
N SER A 41 78.40 -5.46 4.69
CA SER A 41 78.46 -6.08 3.35
C SER A 41 78.88 -5.03 2.31
N PRO A 42 79.89 -5.33 1.44
CA PRO A 42 80.28 -4.45 0.34
C PRO A 42 79.11 -4.08 -0.58
N GLU A 43 78.15 -4.98 -0.78
CA GLU A 43 76.97 -4.71 -1.62
C GLU A 43 76.03 -3.68 -0.97
N THR A 44 75.95 -3.64 0.36
CA THR A 44 75.15 -2.63 1.09
C THR A 44 75.73 -1.22 0.89
N LEU A 45 77.04 -1.07 1.04
CA LEU A 45 77.74 0.21 0.83
C LEU A 45 77.66 0.66 -0.63
N ARG A 46 77.79 -0.28 -1.58
CA ARG A 46 77.62 -0.02 -3.02
C ARG A 46 76.21 0.50 -3.35
N LEU A 47 75.16 -0.10 -2.78
CA LEU A 47 73.78 0.33 -2.97
C LEU A 47 73.52 1.72 -2.36
N TRP A 48 74.12 2.03 -1.21
CA TRP A 48 74.04 3.37 -0.62
C TRP A 48 74.74 4.42 -1.47
N GLN A 49 75.95 4.13 -1.97
CA GLN A 49 76.69 5.01 -2.86
C GLN A 49 75.92 5.26 -4.17
N ARG A 50 75.37 4.19 -4.77
CA ARG A 50 74.52 4.32 -5.97
C ARG A 50 73.28 5.17 -5.70
N ARG A 51 72.64 5.02 -4.53
CA ARG A 51 71.49 5.86 -4.15
C ARG A 51 71.90 7.31 -3.93
N TYR A 52 73.04 7.55 -3.29
CA TYR A 52 73.60 8.89 -3.10
C TYR A 52 73.92 9.57 -4.44
N GLU A 53 74.51 8.86 -5.39
CA GLU A 53 74.77 9.37 -6.75
C GLU A 53 73.49 9.69 -7.54
N VAL A 54 72.41 8.95 -7.30
CA VAL A 54 71.07 9.25 -7.86
C VAL A 54 70.45 10.47 -7.18
N ASP A 55 70.52 10.54 -5.85
CA ASP A 55 69.98 11.66 -5.06
C ASP A 55 70.76 12.98 -5.34
N ALA A 56 72.06 12.90 -5.63
CA ALA A 56 72.91 14.02 -6.04
C ALA A 56 72.84 14.35 -7.53
N GLY A 57 72.00 13.66 -8.32
CA GLY A 57 71.82 13.91 -9.76
C GLY A 57 72.98 13.51 -10.67
N THR A 58 74.01 12.82 -10.13
CA THR A 58 75.18 12.35 -10.88
C THR A 58 74.88 11.10 -11.70
N LYS A 59 73.84 10.34 -11.34
CA LYS A 59 73.33 9.18 -12.10
C LYS A 59 71.84 9.30 -12.35
N PRO A 60 71.34 8.84 -13.52
CA PRO A 60 69.91 8.83 -13.81
C PRO A 60 69.16 7.88 -12.86
N GLY A 61 68.08 8.37 -12.25
CA GLY A 61 67.19 7.62 -11.37
C GLY A 61 66.21 8.53 -10.60
N VAL A 62 65.21 7.94 -9.95
CA VAL A 62 64.28 8.68 -9.07
C VAL A 62 64.95 8.90 -7.71
N THR A 63 65.03 10.16 -7.29
CA THR A 63 65.60 10.54 -6.00
C THR A 63 64.75 9.99 -4.85
N SER A 64 65.37 9.80 -3.68
CA SER A 64 64.69 9.35 -2.46
C SER A 64 63.54 10.28 -2.07
N ASP A 65 63.73 11.60 -2.24
CA ASP A 65 62.72 12.61 -1.96
C ASP A 65 61.56 12.54 -2.96
N ALA A 66 61.87 12.45 -4.26
CA ALA A 66 60.84 12.27 -5.29
C ALA A 66 60.07 10.95 -5.10
N ALA A 67 60.73 9.87 -4.68
CA ALA A 67 60.06 8.60 -4.40
C ALA A 67 59.14 8.69 -3.16
N ALA A 68 59.55 9.43 -2.13
CA ALA A 68 58.72 9.69 -0.95
C ALA A 68 57.50 10.54 -1.30
N GLU A 69 57.69 11.58 -2.11
CA GLU A 69 56.63 12.45 -2.60
C GLU A 69 55.64 11.69 -3.50
N ILE A 70 56.13 10.89 -4.46
CA ILE A 70 55.28 10.03 -5.30
C ILE A 70 54.44 9.11 -4.44
N LYS A 71 55.02 8.50 -3.40
CA LYS A 71 54.27 7.63 -2.49
C LYS A 71 53.19 8.39 -1.72
N GLN A 72 53.50 9.60 -1.26
CA GLN A 72 52.54 10.46 -0.56
C GLN A 72 51.39 10.88 -1.49
N LEU A 73 51.72 11.36 -2.69
CA LEU A 73 50.75 11.76 -3.72
C LEU A 73 49.90 10.60 -4.21
N GLN A 74 50.46 9.39 -4.32
CA GLN A 74 49.70 8.18 -4.66
C GLN A 74 48.69 7.83 -3.56
N LYS A 75 49.08 7.96 -2.30
CA LYS A 75 48.18 7.74 -1.17
C LYS A 75 47.05 8.78 -1.16
N GLU A 76 47.38 10.05 -1.33
CA GLU A 76 46.39 11.13 -1.41
C GLU A 76 45.45 10.97 -2.60
N ASN A 77 45.97 10.63 -3.79
CA ASN A 77 45.14 10.33 -4.96
C ASN A 77 44.18 9.17 -4.70
N ALA A 78 44.63 8.11 -4.03
CA ALA A 78 43.77 6.98 -3.69
C ALA A 78 42.63 7.40 -2.74
N GLU A 79 42.92 8.24 -1.74
CA GLU A 79 41.90 8.78 -0.82
C GLU A 79 40.92 9.72 -1.55
N LEU A 80 41.42 10.63 -2.39
CA LEU A 80 40.61 11.56 -3.18
C LEU A 80 39.73 10.84 -4.20
N ARG A 81 40.22 9.76 -4.82
CA ARG A 81 39.41 8.92 -5.71
C ARG A 81 38.25 8.26 -4.96
N LYS A 82 38.50 7.70 -3.77
CA LYS A 82 37.43 7.15 -2.92
C LYS A 82 36.42 8.22 -2.49
N ALA A 83 36.87 9.40 -2.11
CA ALA A 83 35.99 10.50 -1.74
C ALA A 83 35.09 10.94 -2.92
N ASN A 84 35.67 11.05 -4.12
CA ASN A 84 34.92 11.36 -5.33
C ASN A 84 33.89 10.28 -5.68
N GLU A 85 34.21 8.99 -5.51
CA GLU A 85 33.24 7.91 -5.70
C GLU A 85 32.05 8.03 -4.74
N ILE A 86 32.29 8.35 -3.46
CA ILE A 86 31.24 8.57 -2.47
C ILE A 86 30.34 9.75 -2.88
N LEU A 87 30.92 10.87 -3.31
CA LEU A 87 30.16 12.04 -3.75
C LEU A 87 29.32 11.74 -5.00
N LYS A 88 29.87 10.99 -5.96
CA LYS A 88 29.12 10.55 -7.15
C LYS A 88 27.95 9.65 -6.76
N ALA A 89 28.18 8.64 -5.93
CA ALA A 89 27.11 7.77 -5.44
C ALA A 89 26.01 8.56 -4.70
N ALA A 90 26.41 9.49 -3.83
CA ALA A 90 25.48 10.35 -3.09
C ALA A 90 24.68 11.28 -4.01
N SER A 91 25.29 11.83 -5.06
CA SER A 91 24.60 12.71 -6.01
C SER A 91 23.46 12.00 -6.76
N VAL A 92 23.65 10.72 -7.08
CA VAL A 92 22.61 9.88 -7.70
C VAL A 92 21.54 9.51 -6.68
N PHE A 93 21.95 9.15 -5.47
CA PHE A 93 21.06 8.65 -4.42
C PHE A 93 20.15 9.75 -3.84
N PHE A 94 20.68 10.94 -3.60
CA PHE A 94 19.96 12.05 -2.98
C PHE A 94 19.38 13.06 -3.99
N ALA A 95 19.19 12.65 -5.26
CA ALA A 95 18.85 13.53 -6.40
C ALA A 95 17.55 14.36 -6.27
N LYS A 96 16.82 14.31 -5.14
CA LYS A 96 15.59 15.07 -4.88
C LYS A 96 15.57 15.67 -3.47
N GLY A 97 15.95 16.94 -3.34
CA GLY A 97 15.66 17.78 -2.16
C GLY A 97 16.88 18.38 -1.45
N ALA A 98 16.66 19.48 -0.72
CA ALA A 98 17.72 20.25 -0.04
C ALA A 98 18.29 19.56 1.23
N ARG A 99 17.58 18.57 1.79
CA ARG A 99 18.03 17.79 2.95
C ARG A 99 17.44 16.37 2.92
N PRO A 100 18.27 15.31 2.91
CA PRO A 100 17.76 13.94 2.95
C PRO A 100 17.06 13.63 4.28
N PRO A 101 16.00 12.81 4.29
CA PRO A 101 15.45 12.22 5.50
C PRO A 101 16.50 11.38 6.25
N LEU A 102 16.37 11.25 7.57
CA LEU A 102 17.28 10.45 8.41
C LEU A 102 17.37 9.00 7.93
N THR A 103 16.24 8.40 7.55
CA THR A 103 16.16 7.03 7.03
C THR A 103 16.96 6.85 5.73
N GLU A 104 16.93 7.84 4.85
CA GLU A 104 17.70 7.84 3.59
C GLU A 104 19.21 7.95 3.86
N MET A 105 19.62 8.77 4.83
CA MET A 105 21.02 8.87 5.24
C MET A 105 21.53 7.55 5.82
N ILE A 106 20.73 6.89 6.67
CA ILE A 106 21.06 5.58 7.25
C ILE A 106 21.17 4.54 6.14
N ARG A 107 20.17 4.48 5.24
CA ARG A 107 20.14 3.55 4.10
C ARG A 107 21.38 3.69 3.21
N PHE A 108 21.76 4.92 2.85
CA PHE A 108 22.96 5.17 2.07
C PHE A 108 24.23 4.65 2.76
N ILE A 109 24.36 4.90 4.07
CA ILE A 109 25.50 4.40 4.86
C ILE A 109 25.48 2.87 4.89
N ASP A 110 24.33 2.23 5.13
CA ASP A 110 24.22 0.77 5.15
C ASP A 110 24.59 0.12 3.82
N GLU A 111 24.15 0.68 2.70
CA GLU A 111 24.46 0.15 1.35
C GLU A 111 25.95 0.28 0.99
N HIS A 112 26.66 1.26 1.56
CA HIS A 112 28.02 1.61 1.14
C HIS A 112 29.09 1.37 2.21
N ARG A 113 28.71 1.02 3.45
CA ARG A 113 29.63 0.85 4.58
C ARG A 113 30.69 -0.22 4.34
N ASP A 114 30.34 -1.31 3.65
CA ASP A 114 31.26 -2.42 3.39
C ASP A 114 32.33 -2.04 2.36
N ARG A 115 32.01 -1.10 1.46
CA ARG A 115 32.91 -0.62 0.41
C ARG A 115 33.82 0.53 0.89
N PHE A 116 33.28 1.49 1.64
CA PHE A 116 34.00 2.73 1.97
C PHE A 116 34.29 2.92 3.46
N GLY A 117 33.57 2.23 4.35
CA GLY A 117 33.62 2.45 5.79
C GLY A 117 32.76 3.65 6.24
N VAL A 118 32.10 3.51 7.39
CA VAL A 118 31.17 4.50 7.94
C VAL A 118 31.85 5.84 8.23
N GLU A 119 33.07 5.81 8.79
CA GLU A 119 33.86 7.00 9.09
C GLU A 119 34.16 7.83 7.83
N LEU A 120 34.58 7.18 6.74
CA LEU A 120 34.93 7.88 5.50
C LEU A 120 33.70 8.49 4.85
N ILE A 121 32.59 7.74 4.77
CA ILE A 121 31.32 8.23 4.23
C ILE A 121 30.85 9.48 4.97
N CYS A 122 30.77 9.40 6.31
CA CYS A 122 30.32 10.53 7.13
C CYS A 122 31.27 11.73 7.02
N ARG A 123 32.59 11.50 6.94
CA ARG A 123 33.59 12.57 6.79
C ARG A 123 33.44 13.31 5.45
N VAL A 124 33.21 12.56 4.37
CA VAL A 124 33.09 13.12 3.01
C VAL A 124 31.75 13.81 2.78
N LEU A 125 30.64 13.26 3.29
CA LEU A 125 29.31 13.79 3.02
C LEU A 125 28.86 14.91 3.95
N ARG A 126 29.42 15.04 5.16
CA ARG A 126 29.04 16.13 6.07
C ARG A 126 29.27 17.54 5.51
N PRO A 127 30.38 17.83 4.81
CA PRO A 127 30.56 19.12 4.15
C PRO A 127 29.67 19.30 2.91
N ALA A 128 29.34 18.21 2.21
CA ALA A 128 28.62 18.26 0.93
C ALA A 128 27.08 18.24 1.08
N VAL A 129 26.57 17.65 2.17
CA VAL A 129 25.14 17.46 2.42
C VAL A 129 24.77 18.03 3.78
N GLN A 130 23.96 19.08 3.78
CA GLN A 130 23.57 19.77 5.01
C GLN A 130 22.83 18.82 5.96
N GLY A 131 23.31 18.73 7.20
CA GLY A 131 22.68 17.90 8.23
C GLY A 131 22.93 16.40 8.09
N PHE A 132 23.92 15.97 7.30
CA PHE A 132 24.32 14.57 7.21
C PHE A 132 24.83 14.03 8.56
N LEU A 133 24.62 12.72 8.77
CA LEU A 133 24.96 12.04 10.02
C LEU A 133 26.47 12.04 10.32
N THR A 134 26.80 12.03 11.61
CA THR A 134 28.13 11.64 12.09
C THR A 134 28.18 10.12 12.26
N SER A 135 29.37 9.51 12.27
CA SER A 135 29.50 8.07 12.53
C SER A 135 28.91 7.67 13.89
N ARG A 136 29.05 8.54 14.91
CA ARG A 136 28.38 8.38 16.21
C ARG A 136 26.85 8.48 16.07
N GLY A 137 26.35 9.46 15.32
CA GLY A 137 24.94 9.67 15.04
C GLY A 137 24.30 8.48 14.31
N TYR A 138 24.98 7.92 13.32
CA TYR A 138 24.56 6.69 12.63
C TYR A 138 24.50 5.50 13.61
N ARG A 139 25.55 5.24 14.39
CA ARG A 139 25.53 4.15 15.39
C ARG A 139 24.39 4.31 16.41
N ALA A 140 24.15 5.54 16.88
CA ALA A 140 23.04 5.83 17.78
C ALA A 140 21.67 5.64 17.13
N ALA A 141 21.55 5.94 15.83
CA ALA A 141 20.33 5.71 15.06
C ALA A 141 20.06 4.21 14.81
N VAL A 142 21.09 3.45 14.43
CA VAL A 142 21.00 2.00 14.19
C VAL A 142 20.74 1.21 15.48
N GLY A 143 21.33 1.65 16.60
CA GLY A 143 21.09 1.04 17.92
C GLY A 143 19.80 1.50 18.61
N ARG A 144 19.00 2.38 17.98
CA ARG A 144 17.79 2.89 18.60
C ARG A 144 16.68 1.86 18.48
N ALA A 145 16.13 1.43 19.62
CA ALA A 145 14.92 0.62 19.62
C ALA A 145 13.80 1.34 18.84
N PRO A 146 12.96 0.61 18.07
CA PRO A 146 11.83 1.20 17.37
C PRO A 146 10.98 2.00 18.35
N SER A 147 10.55 3.19 17.94
CA SER A 147 9.64 3.98 18.76
C SER A 147 8.33 3.22 18.98
N ALA A 148 7.64 3.48 20.10
CA ALA A 148 6.32 2.87 20.36
C ALA A 148 5.32 3.09 19.20
N ARG A 149 5.48 4.19 18.46
CA ARG A 149 4.71 4.45 17.23
C ARG A 149 5.09 3.53 16.08
N GLN A 150 6.38 3.28 15.86
CA GLN A 150 6.84 2.35 14.82
C GLN A 150 6.38 0.92 15.11
N LEU A 151 6.48 0.47 16.36
CA LEU A 151 5.97 -0.85 16.75
C LEU A 151 4.46 -0.97 16.53
N LYS A 152 3.68 0.05 16.90
CA LYS A 152 2.24 0.10 16.61
C LYS A 152 1.96 0.08 15.10
N ASP A 153 2.73 0.81 14.31
CA ASP A 153 2.54 0.85 12.85
C ASP A 153 2.89 -0.50 12.21
N GLU A 154 3.96 -1.17 12.66
CA GLU A 154 4.34 -2.53 12.21
C GLU A 154 3.23 -3.56 12.47
N LEU A 155 2.48 -3.41 13.57
CA LEU A 155 1.32 -4.24 13.88
C LEU A 155 0.07 -3.84 13.07
N LEU A 156 -0.22 -2.55 12.99
CA LEU A 156 -1.49 -2.05 12.45
C LEU A 156 -1.53 -1.99 10.92
N VAL A 157 -0.38 -1.82 10.24
CA VAL A 157 -0.34 -1.75 8.77
C VAL A 157 -0.78 -3.08 8.12
N PRO A 158 -0.25 -4.25 8.51
CA PRO A 158 -0.73 -5.54 8.01
C PRO A 158 -2.21 -5.78 8.34
N GLU A 159 -2.64 -5.39 9.53
CA GLU A 159 -4.03 -5.57 9.97
C GLU A 159 -5.02 -4.72 9.15
N VAL A 160 -4.66 -3.47 8.86
CA VAL A 160 -5.45 -2.61 7.96
C VAL A 160 -5.53 -3.22 6.55
N ALA A 161 -4.42 -3.78 6.04
CA ALA A 161 -4.41 -4.44 4.73
C ALA A 161 -5.31 -5.68 4.71
N ARG A 162 -5.20 -6.53 5.74
CA ARG A 162 -6.03 -7.74 5.90
C ARG A 162 -7.51 -7.40 5.95
N LEU A 163 -7.92 -6.51 6.85
CA LEU A 163 -9.31 -6.10 7.01
C LEU A 163 -9.88 -5.43 5.76
N HIS A 164 -9.06 -4.65 5.04
CA HIS A 164 -9.46 -4.05 3.77
C HIS A 164 -9.72 -5.12 2.71
N ALA A 165 -8.83 -6.11 2.58
CA ALA A 165 -8.97 -7.22 1.65
C ALA A 165 -10.21 -8.09 1.94
N GLU A 166 -10.46 -8.41 3.22
CA GLU A 166 -11.66 -9.13 3.66
C GLU A 166 -12.95 -8.38 3.34
N ASN A 167 -12.91 -7.05 3.28
CA ASN A 167 -14.03 -6.19 2.92
C ASN A 167 -13.97 -5.74 1.45
N TYR A 168 -13.73 -6.71 0.57
CA TYR A 168 -13.72 -6.56 -0.90
C TYR A 168 -12.67 -5.59 -1.45
N GLY A 169 -11.79 -5.05 -0.61
CA GLY A 169 -10.84 -4.02 -1.01
C GLY A 169 -11.50 -2.67 -1.33
N VAL A 170 -12.73 -2.42 -0.86
CA VAL A 170 -13.50 -1.24 -1.30
C VAL A 170 -13.59 -0.12 -0.27
N TYR A 171 -13.31 -0.42 1.00
CA TYR A 171 -13.49 0.54 2.08
C TYR A 171 -12.53 1.72 1.99
N GLY A 172 -13.12 2.91 1.99
CA GLY A 172 -12.40 4.15 2.24
C GLY A 172 -12.18 4.40 3.73
N ARG A 173 -11.45 5.48 4.03
CA ARG A 173 -11.07 5.92 5.38
C ARG A 173 -12.19 5.84 6.43
N ARG A 174 -13.40 6.32 6.11
CA ARG A 174 -14.51 6.36 7.09
C ARG A 174 -14.94 4.96 7.54
N LYS A 175 -15.17 4.05 6.57
CA LYS A 175 -15.56 2.67 6.87
C LYS A 175 -14.41 1.88 7.48
N MET A 176 -13.17 2.10 7.01
CA MET A 176 -12.00 1.47 7.63
C MET A 176 -11.82 1.91 9.09
N HIS A 177 -12.06 3.19 9.40
CA HIS A 177 -11.96 3.66 10.79
C HIS A 177 -13.02 3.01 11.68
N ALA A 178 -14.28 2.96 11.22
CA ALA A 178 -15.36 2.28 11.93
C ALA A 178 -15.07 0.77 12.11
N LEU A 179 -14.60 0.09 11.06
CA LEU A 179 -14.22 -1.32 11.09
C LEU A 179 -13.09 -1.58 12.10
N MET A 180 -12.03 -0.78 12.07
CA MET A 180 -10.91 -0.92 13.01
C MET A 180 -11.37 -0.75 14.47
N ARG A 181 -12.22 0.25 14.74
CA ARG A 181 -12.83 0.45 16.07
C ARG A 181 -13.69 -0.75 16.48
N ARG A 182 -14.46 -1.31 15.56
CA ARG A 182 -15.29 -2.51 15.77
C ARG A 182 -14.47 -3.78 16.04
N GLN A 183 -13.26 -3.85 15.49
CA GLN A 183 -12.27 -4.91 15.79
C GLN A 183 -11.50 -4.67 17.10
N GLY A 184 -11.87 -3.65 17.88
CA GLY A 184 -11.27 -3.34 19.19
C GLY A 184 -10.04 -2.43 19.15
N TRP A 185 -9.66 -1.91 17.98
CA TRP A 185 -8.50 -1.02 17.87
C TRP A 185 -8.84 0.42 18.25
N ASP A 186 -8.15 0.97 19.25
CA ASP A 186 -8.23 2.39 19.58
C ASP A 186 -7.32 3.23 18.66
N ILE A 187 -7.87 3.65 17.52
CA ILE A 187 -7.18 4.51 16.55
C ILE A 187 -8.04 5.70 16.12
N GLY A 188 -7.36 6.81 15.85
CA GLY A 188 -7.99 8.03 15.32
C GLY A 188 -8.22 7.95 13.81
N ARG A 189 -9.23 8.69 13.32
CA ARG A 189 -9.61 8.77 11.90
C ARG A 189 -8.46 9.15 10.96
N ASP A 190 -7.59 10.06 11.40
CA ASP A 190 -6.45 10.57 10.61
C ASP A 190 -5.28 9.58 10.65
N GLN A 191 -5.14 8.84 11.77
CA GLN A 191 -4.21 7.74 11.90
C GLN A 191 -4.60 6.59 10.97
N THR A 192 -5.88 6.22 10.88
CA THR A 192 -6.37 5.22 9.94
C THR A 192 -6.01 5.59 8.50
N GLU A 193 -6.24 6.85 8.10
CA GLU A 193 -5.90 7.30 6.75
C GLU A 193 -4.39 7.17 6.45
N ARG A 194 -3.55 7.55 7.41
CA ARG A 194 -2.10 7.38 7.28
C ARG A 194 -1.70 5.92 7.18
N LEU A 195 -2.28 5.04 8.00
CA LEU A 195 -2.01 3.60 7.98
C LEU A 195 -2.47 2.97 6.66
N MET A 196 -3.63 3.37 6.12
CA MET A 196 -4.08 2.94 4.80
C MET A 196 -3.07 3.30 3.70
N ARG A 197 -2.52 4.52 3.73
CA ARG A 197 -1.47 4.93 2.77
C ARG A 197 -0.20 4.09 2.91
N LEU A 198 0.22 3.79 4.15
CA LEU A 198 1.37 2.92 4.40
C LEU A 198 1.13 1.48 3.95
N ALA A 199 -0.09 0.97 4.12
CA ALA A 199 -0.53 -0.34 3.65
C ALA A 199 -0.76 -0.41 2.14
N GLY A 200 -0.69 0.72 1.41
CA GLY A 200 -0.96 0.77 -0.02
C GLY A 200 -2.43 0.59 -0.40
N VAL A 201 -3.36 0.72 0.54
CA VAL A 201 -4.81 0.51 0.32
C VAL A 201 -5.57 1.84 0.22
N ARG A 202 -6.66 1.83 -0.55
CA ARG A 202 -7.55 2.98 -0.72
C ARG A 202 -8.99 2.54 -0.96
N GLY A 203 -9.93 3.42 -0.66
CA GLY A 203 -11.33 3.21 -1.03
C GLY A 203 -11.54 3.34 -2.52
N VAL A 204 -12.51 2.59 -3.06
CA VAL A 204 -12.87 2.67 -4.47
C VAL A 204 -13.72 3.91 -4.72
N LEU A 205 -13.43 4.62 -5.82
CA LEU A 205 -14.20 5.77 -6.28
C LEU A 205 -15.33 5.32 -7.21
N LYS A 206 -16.50 5.96 -7.13
CA LYS A 206 -17.59 5.72 -8.09
C LYS A 206 -17.13 6.14 -9.50
N SER A 207 -17.43 5.32 -10.50
CA SER A 207 -17.28 5.71 -11.91
C SER A 207 -18.26 6.84 -12.27
N LYS A 208 -17.90 7.70 -13.23
CA LYS A 208 -18.79 8.75 -13.75
C LYS A 208 -20.10 8.15 -14.29
N ARG A 209 -21.23 8.85 -14.08
CA ARG A 209 -22.55 8.47 -14.60
C ARG A 209 -22.55 8.50 -16.13
N VAL A 210 -23.11 7.47 -16.76
CA VAL A 210 -23.47 7.44 -18.18
C VAL A 210 -24.97 7.18 -18.22
N PHE A 211 -25.74 8.08 -18.85
CA PHE A 211 -27.19 7.91 -19.04
C PHE A 211 -27.44 7.08 -20.29
N THR A 212 -28.27 6.04 -20.18
CA THR A 212 -28.67 5.19 -21.32
C THR A 212 -30.12 4.72 -21.16
N THR A 213 -31.10 5.60 -21.43
CA THR A 213 -32.48 5.16 -21.74
C THR A 213 -33.20 6.21 -22.58
N ARG A 214 -33.96 5.76 -23.60
CA ARG A 214 -34.86 6.55 -24.46
C ARG A 214 -36.27 5.94 -24.30
N ALA A 215 -37.28 6.77 -24.01
CA ALA A 215 -38.59 6.36 -23.51
C ALA A 215 -39.62 5.92 -24.58
N ASP A 216 -40.60 5.12 -24.17
CA ASP A 216 -41.82 4.75 -24.94
C ASP A 216 -43.09 5.00 -24.09
N LYS A 217 -44.24 5.32 -24.70
CA LYS A 217 -45.34 6.12 -24.08
C LYS A 217 -46.72 5.45 -23.92
N THR A 218 -46.90 4.15 -24.14
CA THR A 218 -48.25 3.60 -24.49
C THR A 218 -48.91 2.60 -23.51
N THR A 219 -48.57 2.54 -22.21
CA THR A 219 -49.21 1.59 -21.27
C THR A 219 -49.97 2.30 -20.13
N VAL A 220 -51.12 1.76 -19.70
CA VAL A 220 -51.88 2.20 -18.51
C VAL A 220 -51.17 1.66 -17.25
N LEU A 221 -50.84 2.54 -16.30
CA LEU A 221 -49.86 2.28 -15.25
C LEU A 221 -50.41 2.54 -13.83
N PRO A 222 -49.90 1.83 -12.79
CA PRO A 222 -50.15 2.15 -11.39
C PRO A 222 -49.60 3.53 -10.98
N SER A 223 -50.16 4.12 -9.93
CA SER A 223 -49.76 5.43 -9.40
C SER A 223 -48.45 5.39 -8.58
N ASP A 224 -47.62 6.42 -8.68
CA ASP A 224 -46.42 6.60 -7.83
C ASP A 224 -46.81 6.92 -6.39
N LEU A 225 -46.42 6.04 -5.46
CA LEU A 225 -46.69 6.17 -4.04
C LEU A 225 -45.45 6.59 -3.24
N VAL A 226 -44.26 6.61 -3.84
CA VAL A 226 -42.99 6.82 -3.12
C VAL A 226 -42.61 8.29 -3.06
N ASN A 227 -42.98 9.11 -4.04
CA ASN A 227 -42.76 10.57 -4.05
C ASN A 227 -41.32 10.95 -3.63
N ARG A 228 -40.33 10.13 -4.02
CA ARG A 228 -38.89 10.28 -3.71
C ARG A 228 -38.50 10.24 -2.22
N ARG A 229 -39.37 9.72 -1.34
CA ARG A 229 -39.06 9.48 0.08
C ARG A 229 -38.54 8.06 0.28
N PHE A 230 -37.23 7.87 0.17
CA PHE A 230 -36.56 6.59 0.47
C PHE A 230 -36.34 6.40 1.98
N THR A 231 -37.41 6.53 2.75
CA THR A 231 -37.46 6.28 4.19
C THR A 231 -38.70 5.48 4.49
N ALA A 232 -38.55 4.41 5.26
CA ALA A 232 -39.67 3.60 5.74
C ALA A 232 -39.71 3.67 7.27
N PRO A 233 -40.89 3.53 7.90
CA PRO A 233 -41.02 3.58 9.36
C PRO A 233 -40.61 2.26 10.05
N ALA A 234 -40.53 1.16 9.29
CA ALA A 234 -40.20 -0.18 9.78
C ALA A 234 -39.69 -1.04 8.61
N PRO A 235 -38.98 -2.15 8.89
CA PRO A 235 -38.73 -3.20 7.91
C PRO A 235 -40.04 -3.66 7.25
N ARG A 236 -39.95 -4.09 5.98
CA ARG A 236 -41.07 -4.66 5.20
C ARG A 236 -42.24 -3.70 4.96
N ARG A 237 -41.98 -2.40 4.95
CA ARG A 237 -42.98 -1.36 4.59
C ARG A 237 -42.79 -0.80 3.19
N LEU A 238 -41.56 -0.74 2.72
CA LEU A 238 -41.24 -0.31 1.37
C LEU A 238 -40.04 -1.09 0.86
N TRP A 239 -40.25 -1.83 -0.22
CA TRP A 239 -39.20 -2.48 -0.99
C TRP A 239 -39.02 -1.75 -2.30
N VAL A 240 -37.78 -1.57 -2.71
CA VAL A 240 -37.41 -1.02 -4.02
C VAL A 240 -36.70 -2.10 -4.82
N CYS A 241 -36.99 -2.21 -6.11
CA CYS A 241 -36.30 -3.14 -7.00
C CYS A 241 -35.82 -2.48 -8.29
N ASP A 242 -34.74 -3.04 -8.83
CA ASP A 242 -34.18 -2.63 -10.13
C ASP A 242 -33.40 -3.80 -10.75
N VAL A 243 -33.22 -3.76 -12.07
CA VAL A 243 -32.38 -4.70 -12.82
C VAL A 243 -31.11 -4.02 -13.31
N THR A 244 -30.00 -4.74 -13.26
CA THR A 244 -28.78 -4.34 -13.93
C THR A 244 -28.18 -5.47 -14.76
N TYR A 245 -27.33 -5.14 -15.73
CA TYR A 245 -26.67 -6.11 -16.59
C TYR A 245 -25.15 -6.08 -16.41
N VAL A 246 -24.55 -7.26 -16.54
CA VAL A 246 -23.11 -7.53 -16.40
C VAL A 246 -22.63 -8.20 -17.68
N ALA A 247 -21.58 -7.65 -18.28
CA ALA A 247 -20.97 -8.23 -19.47
C ALA A 247 -20.20 -9.50 -19.09
N THR A 248 -20.40 -10.56 -19.87
CA THR A 248 -19.73 -11.86 -19.78
C THR A 248 -19.21 -12.26 -21.16
N TRP A 249 -18.37 -13.29 -21.26
CA TRP A 249 -17.89 -13.78 -22.56
C TRP A 249 -19.02 -14.40 -23.40
N SER A 250 -20.06 -14.93 -22.77
CA SER A 250 -21.22 -15.54 -23.42
C SER A 250 -22.37 -14.56 -23.71
N GLY A 251 -22.18 -13.26 -23.49
CA GLY A 251 -23.23 -12.24 -23.61
C GLY A 251 -23.44 -11.47 -22.31
N PHE A 252 -24.68 -11.35 -21.84
CA PHE A 252 -24.99 -10.62 -20.62
C PHE A 252 -25.60 -11.52 -19.55
N ALA A 253 -25.13 -11.35 -18.31
CA ALA A 253 -25.86 -11.77 -17.11
C ALA A 253 -26.72 -10.60 -16.63
N TYR A 254 -27.98 -10.84 -16.36
CA TYR A 254 -28.90 -9.88 -15.79
C TYR A 254 -29.10 -10.17 -14.31
N VAL A 255 -29.12 -9.13 -13.49
CA VAL A 255 -29.19 -9.22 -12.04
C VAL A 255 -30.34 -8.35 -11.56
N ALA A 256 -31.27 -8.94 -10.80
CA ALA A 256 -32.33 -8.21 -10.11
C ALA A 256 -32.03 -8.16 -8.62
N PHE A 257 -32.30 -7.01 -8.00
CA PHE A 257 -32.26 -6.86 -6.54
C PHE A 257 -33.59 -6.33 -6.03
N VAL A 258 -34.04 -6.86 -4.89
CA VAL A 258 -35.12 -6.32 -4.07
C VAL A 258 -34.49 -5.87 -2.75
N THR A 259 -34.59 -4.59 -2.45
CA THR A 259 -33.95 -3.95 -1.29
C THR A 259 -35.01 -3.37 -0.36
N ASP A 260 -34.90 -3.69 0.92
CA ASP A 260 -35.70 -3.07 1.97
C ASP A 260 -35.19 -1.66 2.27
N VAL A 261 -36.08 -0.66 2.22
CA VAL A 261 -35.69 0.75 2.35
C VAL A 261 -35.28 1.12 3.78
N TYR A 262 -35.86 0.48 4.79
CA TYR A 262 -35.57 0.77 6.20
C TYR A 262 -34.15 0.32 6.57
N SER A 263 -33.88 -0.97 6.38
CA SER A 263 -32.64 -1.63 6.78
C SER A 263 -31.54 -1.57 5.71
N ARG A 264 -31.90 -1.23 4.46
CA ARG A 264 -31.04 -1.38 3.27
C ARG A 264 -30.63 -2.82 2.99
N ARG A 265 -31.30 -3.80 3.60
CA ARG A 265 -31.06 -5.22 3.36
C ARG A 265 -31.49 -5.57 1.94
N ILE A 266 -30.65 -6.31 1.23
CA ILE A 266 -31.07 -6.98 -0.01
C ILE A 266 -31.84 -8.22 0.45
N VAL A 267 -33.16 -8.17 0.32
CA VAL A 267 -34.08 -9.21 0.80
C VAL A 267 -34.31 -10.30 -0.24
N GLY A 268 -34.10 -9.98 -1.53
CA GLY A 268 -34.16 -10.94 -2.61
C GLY A 268 -33.30 -10.50 -3.78
N TRP A 269 -32.81 -11.46 -4.55
CA TRP A 269 -32.02 -11.21 -5.74
C TRP A 269 -32.06 -12.42 -6.66
N ASN A 270 -31.73 -12.21 -7.93
CA ASN A 270 -31.57 -13.29 -8.89
C ASN A 270 -30.57 -12.91 -9.99
N VAL A 271 -29.88 -13.89 -10.55
CA VAL A 271 -29.00 -13.73 -11.72
C VAL A 271 -29.44 -14.70 -12.82
N ALA A 272 -29.68 -14.18 -14.02
CA ALA A 272 -30.13 -15.00 -15.15
C ALA A 272 -29.52 -14.55 -16.48
N ALA A 273 -29.51 -15.45 -17.46
CA ALA A 273 -29.14 -15.14 -18.85
C ALA A 273 -30.24 -14.41 -19.64
N THR A 274 -31.38 -14.13 -19.01
CA THR A 274 -32.58 -13.56 -19.66
C THR A 274 -33.25 -12.51 -18.79
N LEU A 275 -33.91 -11.54 -19.43
CA LEU A 275 -34.67 -10.47 -18.79
C LEU A 275 -36.15 -10.83 -18.53
N ARG A 276 -36.58 -12.05 -18.89
CA ARG A 276 -37.98 -12.48 -18.74
C ARG A 276 -38.49 -12.29 -17.31
N SER A 277 -39.65 -11.64 -17.18
CA SER A 277 -40.26 -11.28 -15.90
C SER A 277 -40.45 -12.48 -14.98
N GLU A 278 -40.89 -13.61 -15.53
CA GLU A 278 -41.19 -14.86 -14.82
C GLU A 278 -39.93 -15.56 -14.28
N ILE A 279 -38.76 -15.18 -14.78
CA ILE A 279 -37.47 -15.77 -14.38
C ILE A 279 -36.73 -14.78 -13.48
N LEU A 280 -36.35 -13.62 -14.02
CA LEU A 280 -35.41 -12.73 -13.33
C LEU A 280 -36.05 -12.01 -12.13
N PRO A 281 -36.98 -11.05 -12.32
CA PRO A 281 -37.54 -10.31 -11.20
C PRO A 281 -38.51 -11.14 -10.35
N MET A 282 -39.22 -12.12 -10.93
CA MET A 282 -40.15 -12.99 -10.20
C MET A 282 -39.42 -13.81 -9.13
N GLN A 283 -38.34 -14.51 -9.49
CA GLN A 283 -37.60 -15.33 -8.53
C GLN A 283 -36.96 -14.49 -7.42
N ALA A 284 -36.51 -13.27 -7.73
CA ALA A 284 -36.03 -12.33 -6.72
C ALA A 284 -37.14 -11.90 -5.73
N LEU A 285 -38.36 -11.64 -6.24
CA LEU A 285 -39.52 -11.33 -5.42
C LEU A 285 -39.95 -12.52 -4.56
N ASP A 286 -40.06 -13.73 -5.13
CA ASP A 286 -40.43 -14.93 -4.40
C ASP A 286 -39.40 -15.28 -3.32
N MET A 287 -38.10 -15.09 -3.59
CA MET A 287 -37.04 -15.23 -2.58
C MET A 287 -37.26 -14.26 -1.40
N ALA A 288 -37.54 -12.98 -1.70
CA ALA A 288 -37.80 -11.97 -0.68
C ALA A 288 -39.06 -12.29 0.13
N ALA A 289 -40.14 -12.70 -0.55
CA ALA A 289 -41.39 -13.09 0.07
C ALA A 289 -41.22 -14.30 1.00
N TRP A 290 -40.50 -15.33 0.54
CA TRP A 290 -40.20 -16.50 1.36
C TRP A 290 -39.41 -16.12 2.62
N GLY A 291 -38.39 -15.27 2.48
CA GLY A 291 -37.64 -14.75 3.63
C GLY A 291 -38.48 -13.90 4.60
N ALA A 292 -39.59 -13.33 4.13
CA ALA A 292 -40.54 -12.58 4.95
C ALA A 292 -41.66 -13.43 5.58
N GLY A 293 -41.68 -14.76 5.34
CA GLY A 293 -42.72 -15.66 5.84
C GLY A 293 -43.87 -15.92 4.86
N GLY A 294 -43.69 -15.60 3.58
CA GLY A 294 -44.60 -15.92 2.48
C GLY A 294 -45.77 -14.94 2.29
N ARG A 295 -45.90 -13.92 3.14
CA ARG A 295 -46.90 -12.85 3.02
C ARG A 295 -46.24 -11.49 3.17
N LEU A 296 -46.72 -10.51 2.41
CA LEU A 296 -46.19 -9.15 2.30
C LEU A 296 -47.27 -8.11 2.61
N ASP A 297 -48.19 -8.43 3.51
CA ASP A 297 -49.33 -7.57 3.85
C ASP A 297 -48.87 -6.19 4.34
N GLY A 298 -49.34 -5.14 3.65
CA GLY A 298 -48.99 -3.75 3.98
C GLY A 298 -47.57 -3.33 3.56
N LEU A 299 -46.90 -4.12 2.71
CA LEU A 299 -45.70 -3.72 1.98
C LEU A 299 -46.07 -2.94 0.72
N ILE A 300 -45.35 -1.86 0.45
CA ILE A 300 -45.31 -1.24 -0.89
C ILE A 300 -44.11 -1.82 -1.64
N HIS A 301 -44.35 -2.39 -2.82
CA HIS A 301 -43.28 -2.88 -3.70
C HIS A 301 -43.12 -1.92 -4.87
N HIS A 302 -42.01 -1.19 -4.89
CA HIS A 302 -41.73 -0.12 -5.84
C HIS A 302 -40.70 -0.52 -6.89
N ALA A 303 -41.04 -0.36 -8.16
CA ALA A 303 -40.16 -0.63 -9.30
C ALA A 303 -40.13 0.56 -10.27
N ASP A 304 -39.00 0.75 -10.96
CA ASP A 304 -38.93 1.68 -12.10
C ASP A 304 -39.57 1.07 -13.37
N HIS A 305 -39.82 1.90 -14.38
CA HIS A 305 -40.56 1.61 -15.63
C HIS A 305 -39.82 0.72 -16.62
N GLY A 306 -39.23 -0.38 -16.14
CA GLY A 306 -38.78 -1.45 -17.00
C GLY A 306 -39.98 -2.30 -17.47
N SER A 307 -40.04 -2.63 -18.76
CA SER A 307 -41.02 -3.57 -19.33
C SER A 307 -41.11 -4.90 -18.57
N ASN A 308 -40.02 -5.28 -17.87
CA ASN A 308 -39.96 -6.50 -17.09
C ASN A 308 -40.70 -6.40 -15.74
N TYR A 309 -40.84 -5.20 -15.18
CA TYR A 309 -41.53 -4.95 -13.91
C TYR A 309 -42.98 -4.50 -14.10
N THR A 310 -43.35 -4.06 -15.30
CA THR A 310 -44.73 -3.68 -15.65
C THR A 310 -45.53 -4.84 -16.28
N ALA A 311 -44.93 -6.02 -16.45
CA ALA A 311 -45.65 -7.20 -16.93
C ALA A 311 -46.78 -7.59 -15.97
N MET A 312 -47.97 -7.91 -16.51
CA MET A 312 -49.16 -8.27 -15.72
C MET A 312 -48.85 -9.39 -14.72
N VAL A 313 -48.16 -10.45 -15.17
CA VAL A 313 -47.79 -11.61 -14.33
C VAL A 313 -47.00 -11.20 -13.08
N TYR A 314 -46.11 -10.20 -13.18
CA TYR A 314 -45.33 -9.73 -12.04
C TYR A 314 -46.18 -8.91 -11.06
N THR A 315 -47.06 -8.06 -11.59
CA THR A 315 -47.96 -7.23 -10.78
C THR A 315 -48.98 -8.11 -10.04
N ASP A 316 -49.53 -9.12 -10.72
CA ASP A 316 -50.47 -10.08 -10.13
C ASP A 316 -49.82 -10.83 -8.97
N ARG A 317 -48.56 -11.27 -9.13
CA ARG A 317 -47.82 -11.95 -8.06
C ARG A 317 -47.62 -11.07 -6.81
N ILE A 318 -47.32 -9.78 -7.00
CA ILE A 318 -47.19 -8.84 -5.87
C ILE A 318 -48.49 -8.77 -5.07
N VAL A 319 -49.62 -8.68 -5.78
CA VAL A 319 -50.96 -8.63 -5.17
C VAL A 319 -51.32 -9.96 -4.49
N GLU A 320 -51.00 -11.10 -5.10
CA GLU A 320 -51.18 -12.43 -4.49
C GLU A 320 -50.44 -12.57 -3.15
N LEU A 321 -49.25 -11.99 -3.07
CA LEU A 321 -48.43 -11.98 -1.86
C LEU A 321 -48.95 -10.99 -0.80
N GLY A 322 -49.95 -10.15 -1.11
CA GLY A 322 -50.55 -9.16 -0.21
C GLY A 322 -49.87 -7.78 -0.22
N ALA A 323 -48.89 -7.57 -1.09
CA ALA A 323 -48.22 -6.28 -1.26
C ALA A 323 -48.98 -5.38 -2.23
N VAL A 324 -48.73 -4.07 -2.12
CA VAL A 324 -49.27 -3.06 -3.03
C VAL A 324 -48.19 -2.69 -4.07
N PRO A 325 -48.42 -2.97 -5.37
CA PRO A 325 -47.49 -2.55 -6.41
C PRO A 325 -47.50 -1.03 -6.55
N SER A 326 -46.31 -0.44 -6.66
CA SER A 326 -46.11 0.97 -7.00
C SER A 326 -45.08 1.07 -8.12
N THR A 327 -45.36 1.93 -9.10
CA THR A 327 -44.42 2.31 -10.15
C THR A 327 -44.20 3.81 -10.07
N GLY A 328 -42.98 4.30 -10.34
CA GLY A 328 -42.70 5.75 -10.34
C GLY A 328 -43.52 6.52 -11.37
N THR A 329 -43.16 7.78 -11.65
CA THR A 329 -43.68 8.51 -12.82
C THR A 329 -42.80 8.34 -14.07
N VAL A 330 -43.39 8.21 -15.26
CA VAL A 330 -42.66 7.89 -16.51
C VAL A 330 -41.56 8.93 -16.77
N GLY A 331 -40.31 8.48 -16.83
CA GLY A 331 -39.16 9.31 -17.24
C GLY A 331 -38.44 10.04 -16.10
N ASP A 332 -38.67 9.67 -14.85
CA ASP A 332 -38.02 10.29 -13.69
C ASP A 332 -37.04 9.34 -12.96
N SER A 333 -35.76 9.43 -13.30
CA SER A 333 -34.68 8.64 -12.67
C SER A 333 -34.53 8.86 -11.16
N TYR A 334 -35.21 9.86 -10.58
CA TYR A 334 -35.14 10.11 -9.15
C TYR A 334 -36.08 9.23 -8.32
N ASP A 335 -37.06 8.57 -8.95
CA ASP A 335 -38.07 7.77 -8.23
C ASP A 335 -37.54 6.41 -7.76
N ASN A 336 -36.43 5.91 -8.33
CA ASN A 336 -35.76 4.66 -7.93
C ASN A 336 -34.29 4.81 -7.51
N ALA A 337 -33.90 6.01 -7.05
CA ALA A 337 -32.51 6.36 -6.77
C ALA A 337 -31.80 5.44 -5.76
N MET A 338 -32.53 4.83 -4.81
CA MET A 338 -31.95 3.86 -3.88
C MET A 338 -31.54 2.56 -4.58
N ALA A 339 -32.40 1.97 -5.40
CA ALA A 339 -32.06 0.75 -6.13
C ALA A 339 -30.94 1.00 -7.16
N GLU A 340 -30.97 2.15 -7.84
CA GLU A 340 -29.85 2.57 -8.70
C GLU A 340 -28.53 2.69 -7.91
N ALA A 341 -28.58 3.19 -6.67
CA ALA A 341 -27.38 3.30 -5.84
C ALA A 341 -26.83 1.91 -5.48
N VAL A 342 -27.68 0.94 -5.18
CA VAL A 342 -27.30 -0.46 -4.96
C VAL A 342 -26.64 -1.03 -6.22
N ASN A 343 -27.27 -0.88 -7.39
CA ASN A 343 -26.72 -1.34 -8.67
C ASN A 343 -25.35 -0.71 -9.00
N ASN A 344 -25.19 0.58 -8.72
CA ASN A 344 -23.92 1.26 -8.90
C ASN A 344 -22.84 0.75 -7.95
N LEU A 345 -23.19 0.47 -6.69
CA LEU A 345 -22.27 -0.11 -5.71
C LEU A 345 -21.90 -1.53 -6.11
N TYR A 346 -22.87 -2.39 -6.41
CA TYR A 346 -22.65 -3.74 -6.92
C TYR A 346 -21.67 -3.76 -8.11
N LYS A 347 -21.90 -2.90 -9.10
CA LYS A 347 -21.00 -2.81 -10.26
C LYS A 347 -19.60 -2.32 -9.90
N THR A 348 -19.49 -1.40 -8.94
CA THR A 348 -18.22 -0.76 -8.55
C THR A 348 -17.40 -1.60 -7.59
N GLU A 349 -18.05 -2.27 -6.65
CA GLU A 349 -17.45 -3.01 -5.54
C GLU A 349 -17.17 -4.46 -5.93
N LEU A 350 -18.03 -5.08 -6.75
CA LEU A 350 -17.84 -6.47 -7.20
C LEU A 350 -17.43 -6.55 -8.66
N ILE A 351 -18.34 -6.17 -9.57
CA ILE A 351 -18.23 -6.56 -10.99
C ILE A 351 -16.97 -6.01 -11.66
N ARG A 352 -16.65 -4.74 -11.43
CA ARG A 352 -15.46 -4.09 -12.02
C ARG A 352 -14.16 -4.50 -11.34
N GLN A 353 -14.19 -4.88 -10.06
CA GLN A 353 -12.99 -5.26 -9.32
C GLN A 353 -12.55 -6.69 -9.59
N ARG A 354 -13.52 -7.61 -9.75
CA ARG A 354 -13.26 -9.05 -9.88
C ARG A 354 -13.44 -9.61 -11.29
N GLY A 355 -13.91 -8.80 -12.23
CA GLY A 355 -13.97 -9.18 -13.64
C GLY A 355 -12.58 -9.38 -14.28
N PRO A 356 -12.50 -9.86 -15.53
CA PRO A 356 -13.61 -10.16 -16.45
C PRO A 356 -14.38 -11.44 -16.08
N TRP A 357 -15.67 -11.49 -16.43
CA TRP A 357 -16.58 -12.60 -16.13
C TRP A 357 -16.77 -13.49 -17.35
N ARG A 358 -16.70 -14.82 -17.18
CA ARG A 358 -16.80 -15.77 -18.30
C ARG A 358 -18.23 -16.24 -18.53
N THR A 359 -18.94 -16.57 -17.46
CA THR A 359 -20.27 -17.19 -17.52
C THR A 359 -21.25 -16.53 -16.55
N VAL A 360 -22.54 -16.81 -16.71
CA VAL A 360 -23.60 -16.29 -15.84
C VAL A 360 -23.46 -16.86 -14.42
N GLU A 361 -23.10 -18.14 -14.30
CA GLU A 361 -22.93 -18.84 -13.02
C GLU A 361 -21.79 -18.25 -12.19
N GLN A 362 -20.72 -17.76 -12.83
CA GLN A 362 -19.66 -17.04 -12.11
C GLN A 362 -20.17 -15.73 -11.52
N VAL A 363 -21.01 -15.00 -12.26
CA VAL A 363 -21.64 -13.78 -11.77
C VAL A 363 -22.61 -14.11 -10.65
N GLU A 364 -23.42 -15.16 -10.79
CA GLU A 364 -24.36 -15.63 -9.78
C GLU A 364 -23.67 -15.96 -8.45
N LEU A 365 -22.63 -16.80 -8.47
CA LEU A 365 -21.88 -17.16 -7.26
C LEU A 365 -21.25 -15.92 -6.59
N ALA A 366 -20.65 -15.03 -7.38
CA ALA A 366 -20.07 -13.81 -6.85
C ALA A 366 -21.12 -12.83 -6.30
N THR A 367 -22.32 -12.83 -6.90
CA THR A 367 -23.48 -12.05 -6.41
C THR A 367 -23.94 -12.60 -5.06
N LEU A 368 -24.04 -13.92 -4.91
CA LEU A 368 -24.39 -14.57 -3.65
C LEU A 368 -23.45 -14.16 -2.53
N GLU A 369 -22.13 -14.26 -2.75
CA GLU A 369 -21.12 -13.83 -1.76
C GLU A 369 -21.25 -12.34 -1.44
N TRP A 370 -21.44 -11.50 -2.46
CA TRP A 370 -21.52 -10.05 -2.27
C TRP A 370 -22.80 -9.63 -1.56
N VAL A 371 -23.94 -10.26 -1.83
CA VAL A 371 -25.20 -10.01 -1.12
C VAL A 371 -25.09 -10.45 0.34
N TRP A 372 -24.47 -11.61 0.60
CA TRP A 372 -24.22 -12.04 1.96
C TRP A 372 -23.32 -11.03 2.69
N TRP A 373 -22.21 -10.62 2.09
CA TRP A 373 -21.33 -9.59 2.66
C TRP A 373 -22.06 -8.27 2.87
N TRP A 374 -22.85 -7.81 1.89
CA TRP A 374 -23.66 -6.58 1.97
C TRP A 374 -24.57 -6.59 3.20
N ASN A 375 -25.29 -7.69 3.41
CA ASN A 375 -26.26 -7.79 4.50
C ASN A 375 -25.59 -8.00 5.87
N ASN A 376 -24.49 -8.75 5.94
CA ASN A 376 -23.95 -9.26 7.21
C ASN A 376 -22.69 -8.54 7.71
N GLN A 377 -21.90 -7.95 6.81
CA GLN A 377 -20.57 -7.43 7.15
C GLN A 377 -20.32 -6.02 6.63
N ARG A 378 -20.98 -5.63 5.54
CA ARG A 378 -20.78 -4.33 4.93
C ARG A 378 -21.28 -3.25 5.88
N LEU A 379 -20.43 -2.26 6.20
CA LEU A 379 -20.83 -1.10 7.00
C LEU A 379 -21.47 -0.05 6.09
N HIS A 380 -22.59 0.52 6.53
CA HIS A 380 -23.34 1.53 5.79
C HIS A 380 -23.28 2.87 6.51
N GLY A 381 -22.87 3.92 5.81
CA GLY A 381 -22.78 5.26 6.41
C GLY A 381 -24.16 5.81 6.77
N GLU A 382 -25.18 5.43 6.01
CA GLU A 382 -26.57 5.79 6.21
C GLU A 382 -27.26 5.00 7.34
N LEU A 383 -26.57 3.99 7.88
CA LEU A 383 -27.02 3.17 9.02
C LEU A 383 -26.07 3.36 10.21
N ASP A 384 -25.44 4.54 10.33
CA ASP A 384 -24.49 4.86 11.39
C ASP A 384 -23.35 3.83 11.56
N MET A 385 -22.84 3.33 10.43
CA MET A 385 -21.80 2.30 10.36
C MET A 385 -22.20 0.95 10.95
N ARG A 386 -23.50 0.63 10.92
CA ARG A 386 -24.03 -0.72 11.17
C ARG A 386 -24.24 -1.47 9.85
N THR A 387 -24.42 -2.78 9.96
CA THR A 387 -24.82 -3.64 8.85
C THR A 387 -26.34 -3.65 8.69
N PRO A 388 -26.87 -3.98 7.51
CA PRO A 388 -28.31 -4.11 7.31
C PRO A 388 -28.99 -5.07 8.29
N ILE A 389 -28.37 -6.23 8.55
CA ILE A 389 -28.94 -7.22 9.47
C ILE A 389 -29.00 -6.67 10.91
N GLU A 390 -27.95 -5.97 11.37
CA GLU A 390 -27.95 -5.38 12.71
C GLU A 390 -29.08 -4.36 12.91
N VAL A 391 -29.42 -3.61 11.86
CA VAL A 391 -30.51 -2.63 11.92
C VAL A 391 -31.87 -3.31 11.95
N GLU A 392 -32.04 -4.37 11.16
CA GLU A 392 -33.28 -5.14 11.15
C GLU A 392 -33.49 -5.90 12.47
N ASP A 393 -32.45 -6.58 12.98
CA ASP A 393 -32.52 -7.33 14.24
C ASP A 393 -32.87 -6.41 15.41
N ALA A 394 -32.21 -5.27 15.53
CA ALA A 394 -32.50 -4.31 16.59
C ALA A 394 -33.94 -3.78 16.56
N TYR A 395 -34.54 -3.63 15.38
CA TYR A 395 -35.94 -3.23 15.28
C TYR A 395 -36.87 -4.30 15.87
N TYR A 396 -36.62 -5.57 15.59
CA TYR A 396 -37.45 -6.66 16.11
C TYR A 396 -37.19 -6.91 17.60
N ASP A 397 -35.95 -6.79 18.08
CA ASP A 397 -35.61 -6.86 19.50
C ASP A 397 -36.33 -5.77 20.31
N ASP A 398 -36.35 -4.53 19.80
CA ASP A 398 -37.08 -3.41 20.41
C ASP A 398 -38.59 -3.66 20.43
N LEU A 399 -39.13 -4.27 19.38
CA LEU A 399 -40.55 -4.59 19.25
C LEU A 399 -40.98 -5.71 20.22
N GLU A 400 -40.16 -6.75 20.39
CA GLU A 400 -40.37 -7.80 21.38
C GLU A 400 -40.28 -7.26 22.81
N SER A 401 -39.30 -6.40 23.09
CA SER A 401 -39.11 -5.76 24.39
C SER A 401 -40.27 -4.81 24.78
N ALA A 402 -40.94 -4.24 23.78
CA ALA A 402 -42.09 -3.35 23.98
C ALA A 402 -43.43 -4.09 24.20
N GLN A 403 -43.49 -5.42 24.00
CA GLN A 403 -44.69 -6.20 24.29
C GLN A 403 -44.76 -6.54 25.79
N PRO A 404 -45.83 -6.16 26.51
CA PRO A 404 -45.97 -6.50 27.92
C PRO A 404 -46.04 -8.02 28.09
N ALA A 405 -45.33 -8.55 29.10
CA ALA A 405 -45.37 -9.97 29.44
C ALA A 405 -46.83 -10.47 29.55
N PRO A 406 -47.18 -11.63 28.97
CA PRO A 406 -48.54 -12.15 29.07
C PRO A 406 -48.90 -12.30 30.54
N ALA A 407 -50.01 -11.67 30.94
CA ALA A 407 -50.54 -11.74 32.28
C ALA A 407 -50.64 -13.21 32.69
N GLY A 408 -49.78 -13.62 33.63
CA GLY A 408 -49.75 -14.98 34.14
C GLY A 408 -51.16 -15.37 34.60
N GLN A 409 -51.64 -16.49 34.08
CA GLN A 409 -52.81 -17.18 34.63
C GLN A 409 -52.56 -17.41 36.12
N ALA A 410 -53.19 -16.59 36.95
CA ALA A 410 -53.34 -16.89 38.36
C ALA A 410 -54.17 -18.18 38.45
N MET A 411 -53.52 -19.26 38.90
CA MET A 411 -54.13 -20.54 39.25
C MET A 411 -55.41 -20.31 40.07
N ARG A 412 -56.49 -20.98 39.66
CA ARG A 412 -57.62 -21.32 40.53
C ARG A 412 -57.64 -22.82 40.76
#